data_AF-A0A961XQK1-F1
#
_entry.id   AF-A0A961XQK1-F1
#
_cell.length_a   1.000
_cell.length_b   1.000
_cell.length_c   1.000
_cell.angle_alpha   90.00
_cell.angle_beta   90.00
_cell.angle_gamma   90.00
#
_symmetry.space_group_name_H-M   'P 1'
#
loop_
_entity.id
_entity.type
_entity.pdbx_description
1 polymer ?
#
loop_
_entity_poly.entity_id
_entity_poly.type
_entity_poly.pdbx_seq_one_letter_code
_entity_poly.pdbx_strand_id
1 'polypeptide(L)'
;MKMLRMFMAGTTIMLSFGTAVHAETAPEAVISHYADIAEAKYADSLATAKVLDAAIKAFLASPSDETLKAAKSAWRAARVPYQQTEVYRFGNAIVDDWEGRVNSWPLDEGLIDYVDADYYGLESDENTLFTANVIANAKIMINGAEV
;
A
#
# COMPACT_ATOMS: atom_id res chain seq x y z
N MET A 1 -85.38 19.45 -25.81
CA MET A 1 -85.36 20.86 -25.38
C MET A 1 -84.62 20.95 -24.06
N LYS A 2 -83.56 21.78 -23.99
CA LYS A 2 -82.75 22.18 -22.80
C LYS A 2 -81.97 21.04 -22.10
N MET A 3 -80.77 21.20 -21.55
CA MET A 3 -79.65 22.16 -21.68
C MET A 3 -78.46 21.53 -20.93
N LEU A 4 -77.26 21.81 -21.40
CA LEU A 4 -75.92 21.57 -20.83
C LEU A 4 -75.78 21.76 -19.30
N ARG A 5 -74.93 20.95 -18.65
CA ARG A 5 -73.94 21.42 -17.65
C ARG A 5 -72.79 20.43 -17.45
N MET A 6 -71.62 20.89 -17.90
CA MET A 6 -70.29 20.31 -17.77
C MET A 6 -69.77 20.51 -16.33
N PHE A 7 -69.19 19.49 -15.72
CA PHE A 7 -68.35 19.64 -14.53
C PHE A 7 -67.00 18.97 -14.79
N MET A 8 -65.95 19.80 -14.86
CA MET A 8 -64.55 19.40 -14.82
C MET A 8 -64.25 18.74 -13.46
N ALA A 9 -63.80 17.49 -13.47
CA ALA A 9 -63.12 16.90 -12.33
C ALA A 9 -61.63 17.27 -12.41
N GLY A 10 -61.18 18.15 -11.52
CA GLY A 10 -59.76 18.50 -11.39
C GLY A 10 -58.99 17.39 -10.69
N THR A 11 -58.00 16.82 -11.37
CA THR A 11 -57.05 15.87 -10.78
C THR A 11 -56.00 16.65 -9.97
N THR A 12 -56.06 16.56 -8.65
CA THR A 12 -54.99 17.06 -7.78
C THR A 12 -53.84 16.07 -7.79
N ILE A 13 -52.72 16.43 -8.43
CA ILE A 13 -51.45 15.72 -8.27
C ILE A 13 -50.86 16.19 -6.93
N MET A 14 -50.89 15.35 -5.90
CA MET A 14 -50.06 15.54 -4.71
C MET A 14 -48.61 15.22 -5.09
N LEU A 15 -47.77 16.25 -5.16
CA LEU A 15 -46.32 16.08 -5.13
C LEU A 15 -45.93 15.69 -3.70
N SER A 16 -45.69 14.41 -3.47
CA SER A 16 -45.02 13.93 -2.27
C SER A 16 -43.57 14.41 -2.32
N PHE A 17 -43.26 15.55 -1.70
CA PHE A 17 -41.88 15.85 -1.30
C PHE A 17 -41.51 14.87 -0.20
N GLY A 18 -41.02 13.69 -0.57
CA GLY A 18 -40.34 12.80 0.35
C GLY A 18 -39.12 13.53 0.88
N THR A 19 -39.19 14.00 2.11
CA THR A 19 -37.99 14.39 2.84
C THR A 19 -37.10 13.15 2.89
N ALA A 20 -35.95 13.20 2.23
CA ALA A 20 -34.92 12.20 2.45
C ALA A 20 -34.50 12.34 3.91
N VAL A 21 -35.05 11.49 4.77
CA VAL A 21 -34.57 11.31 6.14
C VAL A 21 -33.17 10.71 5.99
N HIS A 22 -32.14 11.54 5.99
CA HIS A 22 -30.79 11.07 6.20
C HIS A 22 -30.74 10.49 7.61
N ALA A 23 -30.75 9.16 7.71
CA ALA A 23 -30.40 8.49 8.95
C ALA A 23 -29.02 9.00 9.38
N GLU A 24 -28.93 9.51 10.60
CA GLU A 24 -27.66 9.91 11.20
C GLU A 24 -26.71 8.71 11.16
N THR A 25 -25.52 8.90 10.61
CA THR A 25 -24.56 7.80 10.48
C THR A 25 -24.08 7.42 11.86
N ALA A 26 -24.53 6.26 12.36
CA ALA A 26 -24.14 5.77 13.68
C ALA A 26 -22.60 5.61 13.73
N PRO A 27 -21.91 6.13 14.78
CA PRO A 27 -20.46 6.01 14.91
C PRO A 27 -19.94 4.58 14.76
N GLU A 28 -20.68 3.60 15.26
CA GLU A 28 -20.35 2.17 15.20
C GLU A 28 -20.34 1.67 13.74
N ALA A 29 -21.26 2.15 12.91
CA ALA A 29 -21.32 1.79 11.50
C ALA A 29 -20.12 2.37 10.73
N VAL A 30 -19.66 3.57 11.09
CA VAL A 30 -18.45 4.18 10.51
C VAL A 30 -17.21 3.37 10.86
N ILE A 31 -17.05 2.97 12.13
CA ILE A 31 -15.91 2.17 12.59
C ILE A 31 -15.90 0.80 11.92
N SER A 32 -17.06 0.13 11.83
CA SER A 32 -17.16 -1.15 11.13
C SER A 32 -16.74 -1.03 9.67
N HIS A 33 -17.27 -0.03 8.96
CA HIS A 33 -16.94 0.16 7.55
C HIS A 33 -15.47 0.51 7.35
N TYR A 34 -14.87 1.30 8.25
CA TYR A 34 -13.44 1.59 8.23
C TYR A 34 -12.59 0.30 8.35
N ALA A 35 -12.97 -0.59 9.27
CA ALA A 35 -12.30 -1.87 9.44
C ALA A 35 -12.44 -2.77 8.21
N ASP A 36 -13.63 -2.83 7.60
CA ASP A 36 -13.87 -3.60 6.37
C ASP A 36 -12.99 -3.10 5.21
N ILE A 37 -12.85 -1.78 5.06
CA ILE A 37 -11.97 -1.20 4.04
C ILE A 37 -10.50 -1.53 4.36
N ALA A 38 -10.07 -1.38 5.61
CA ALA A 38 -8.71 -1.69 6.02
C ALA A 38 -8.35 -3.15 5.70
N GLU A 39 -9.22 -4.10 6.07
CA GLU A 39 -9.06 -5.52 5.74
C GLU A 39 -8.93 -5.73 4.23
N ALA A 40 -9.84 -5.15 3.43
CA ALA A 40 -9.78 -5.27 1.98
C ALA A 40 -8.47 -4.73 1.39
N LYS A 41 -7.96 -3.59 1.89
CA LYS A 41 -6.69 -3.01 1.44
C LYS A 41 -5.49 -3.88 1.79
N TYR A 42 -5.44 -4.41 3.00
CA TYR A 42 -4.37 -5.34 3.39
C TYR A 42 -4.45 -6.67 2.63
N ALA A 43 -5.66 -7.16 2.33
CA ALA A 43 -5.86 -8.35 1.51
C ALA A 43 -5.32 -8.16 0.08
N ASP A 44 -5.62 -7.03 -0.56
CA ASP A 44 -5.08 -6.67 -1.88
C ASP A 44 -3.55 -6.53 -1.85
N SER A 45 -3.01 -5.90 -0.81
CA SER A 45 -1.56 -5.78 -0.60
C SER A 45 -0.89 -7.15 -0.45
N LEU A 46 -1.49 -8.06 0.32
CA LEU A 46 -0.98 -9.42 0.49
C LEU A 46 -1.04 -10.23 -0.81
N ALA A 47 -2.16 -10.13 -1.54
CA ALA A 47 -2.34 -10.84 -2.80
C ALA A 47 -1.25 -10.47 -3.81
N THR A 48 -1.00 -9.17 -3.98
CA THR A 48 0.04 -8.67 -4.90
C THR A 48 1.46 -8.95 -4.39
N ALA A 49 1.71 -8.92 -3.08
CA ALA A 49 3.00 -9.32 -2.50
C ALA A 49 3.33 -10.80 -2.78
N LYS A 50 2.34 -11.71 -2.75
CA LYS A 50 2.52 -13.12 -3.13
C LYS A 50 2.86 -13.28 -4.62
N VAL A 51 2.26 -12.47 -5.48
CA VAL A 51 2.61 -12.44 -6.92
C VAL A 51 4.05 -11.95 -7.11
N LEU A 52 4.47 -10.92 -6.38
CA LEU A 52 5.85 -10.43 -6.38
C LEU A 52 6.84 -11.53 -5.93
N ASP A 53 6.57 -12.20 -4.81
CA ASP A 53 7.40 -13.31 -4.31
C ASP A 53 7.57 -14.41 -5.36
N ALA A 54 6.48 -14.82 -6.03
CA ALA A 54 6.56 -15.79 -7.12
C ALA A 54 7.40 -15.29 -8.31
N ALA A 55 7.27 -14.03 -8.70
CA ALA A 55 8.06 -13.43 -9.79
C ALA A 55 9.56 -13.34 -9.44
N ILE A 56 9.89 -12.99 -8.19
CA ILE A 56 11.27 -13.00 -7.69
C ILE A 56 11.84 -14.42 -7.72
N LYS A 57 11.09 -15.41 -7.22
CA LYS A 57 11.51 -16.82 -7.27
C LYS A 57 11.75 -17.30 -8.70
N ALA A 58 10.90 -16.92 -9.64
CA ALA A 58 11.09 -17.23 -11.05
C ALA A 58 12.36 -16.58 -11.64
N PHE A 59 12.61 -15.31 -11.31
CA PHE A 59 13.85 -14.61 -11.70
C PHE A 59 15.09 -15.29 -11.13
N LEU A 60 15.09 -15.63 -9.84
CA LEU A 60 16.22 -16.32 -9.20
C LEU A 60 16.48 -17.72 -9.79
N ALA A 61 15.43 -18.44 -10.18
CA ALA A 61 15.55 -19.77 -10.76
C ALA A 61 16.03 -19.75 -12.23
N SER A 62 15.66 -18.72 -12.99
CA SER A 62 16.03 -18.56 -14.40
C SER A 62 16.30 -17.09 -14.73
N PRO A 63 17.49 -16.57 -14.38
CA PRO A 63 17.81 -15.15 -14.60
C PRO A 63 17.88 -14.82 -16.08
N SER A 64 17.01 -13.92 -16.54
CA SER A 64 17.00 -13.35 -17.88
C SER A 64 16.40 -11.94 -17.86
N ASP A 65 16.52 -11.20 -18.96
CA ASP A 65 15.90 -9.87 -19.08
C ASP A 65 14.37 -9.96 -18.95
N GLU A 66 13.76 -11.03 -19.46
CA GLU A 66 12.33 -11.28 -19.36
C GLU A 66 11.88 -11.53 -17.92
N THR A 67 12.59 -12.39 -17.18
CA THR A 67 12.22 -12.71 -15.80
C THR A 67 12.53 -11.56 -14.84
N LEU A 68 13.60 -10.79 -15.10
CA LEU A 68 13.89 -9.54 -14.39
C LEU A 68 12.79 -8.49 -14.62
N LYS A 69 12.36 -8.33 -15.87
CA LYS A 69 11.26 -7.41 -16.22
C LYS A 69 9.96 -7.82 -15.54
N ALA A 70 9.66 -9.13 -15.49
CA ALA A 70 8.51 -9.65 -14.78
C ALA A 70 8.55 -9.32 -13.28
N ALA A 71 9.69 -9.54 -12.61
CA ALA A 71 9.87 -9.18 -11.20
C ALA A 71 9.72 -7.67 -10.95
N LYS A 72 10.31 -6.82 -11.80
CA LYS A 72 10.15 -5.35 -11.71
C LYS A 72 8.71 -4.90 -11.88
N SER A 73 7.97 -5.50 -12.83
CA SER A 73 6.55 -5.19 -13.02
C SER A 73 5.70 -5.63 -11.82
N ALA A 74 5.96 -6.83 -11.28
CA ALA A 74 5.28 -7.31 -10.08
C ALA A 74 5.57 -6.42 -8.86
N TRP A 75 6.79 -5.90 -8.74
CA TRP A 75 7.15 -4.99 -7.64
C TRP A 75 6.33 -3.69 -7.70
N ARG A 76 6.23 -3.08 -8.88
CA ARG A 76 5.40 -1.88 -9.08
C ARG A 76 3.93 -2.17 -8.79
N ALA A 77 3.43 -3.34 -9.23
CA ALA A 77 2.05 -3.75 -8.97
C ALA A 77 1.77 -3.95 -7.48
N ALA A 78 2.68 -4.58 -6.74
CA ALA A 78 2.56 -4.77 -5.29
C ALA A 78 2.64 -3.45 -4.50
N ARG A 79 3.37 -2.47 -5.03
CA ARG A 79 3.50 -1.15 -4.39
C ARG A 79 2.20 -0.35 -4.39
N VAL A 80 1.32 -0.54 -5.36
CA VAL A 80 0.06 0.22 -5.49
C VAL A 80 -0.90 -0.01 -4.32
N PRO A 81 -1.32 -1.25 -4.00
CA PRO A 81 -2.21 -1.49 -2.86
C PRO A 81 -1.50 -1.26 -1.53
N TYR A 82 -0.19 -1.58 -1.40
CA TYR A 82 0.56 -1.33 -0.16
C TYR A 82 0.49 0.14 0.27
N GLN A 83 0.73 1.08 -0.65
CA GLN A 83 0.68 2.52 -0.33
C GLN A 83 -0.69 2.99 0.16
N GLN A 84 -1.78 2.33 -0.27
CA GLN A 84 -3.12 2.64 0.22
C GLN A 84 -3.32 2.17 1.67
N THR A 85 -2.47 1.26 2.17
CA THR A 85 -2.53 0.79 3.56
C THR A 85 -1.90 1.76 4.55
N GLU A 86 -1.08 2.72 4.10
CA GLU A 86 -0.31 3.58 5.00
C GLU A 86 -1.18 4.49 5.87
N VAL A 87 -2.40 4.81 5.43
CA VAL A 87 -3.37 5.58 6.23
C VAL A 87 -3.83 4.84 7.49
N TYR A 88 -3.71 3.51 7.52
CA TYR A 88 -4.12 2.68 8.66
C TYR A 88 -3.02 2.50 9.71
N ARG A 89 -1.83 3.10 9.51
CA ARG A 89 -0.76 3.09 10.52
C ARG A 89 -1.15 3.85 11.79
N PHE A 90 -1.81 5.00 11.61
CA PHE A 90 -2.18 5.88 12.72
C PHE A 90 -3.13 5.18 13.70
N GLY A 91 -2.68 5.02 14.94
CA GLY A 91 -3.48 4.40 16.00
C GLY A 91 -3.48 2.87 16.00
N ASN A 92 -2.70 2.23 15.14
CA ASN A 92 -2.57 0.77 15.09
C ASN A 92 -1.12 0.35 15.38
N ALA A 93 -0.77 0.24 16.67
CA ALA A 93 0.58 -0.13 17.10
C ALA A 93 1.09 -1.43 16.46
N ILE A 94 0.18 -2.40 16.23
CA ILE A 94 0.50 -3.66 15.54
C ILE A 94 1.04 -3.40 14.13
N VAL A 95 0.53 -2.40 13.41
CA VAL A 95 1.03 -2.04 12.07
C VAL A 95 2.40 -1.39 12.16
N ASP A 96 2.57 -0.45 13.09
CA ASP A 96 3.85 0.25 13.27
C ASP A 96 5.00 -0.70 13.66
N ASP A 97 4.72 -1.74 14.45
CA ASP A 97 5.73 -2.72 14.88
C ASP A 97 6.40 -3.47 13.71
N TRP A 98 5.70 -3.68 12.59
CA TRP A 98 6.26 -4.38 11.42
C TRP A 98 6.55 -3.50 10.21
N GLU A 99 6.02 -2.28 10.13
CA GLU A 99 6.09 -1.43 8.92
C GLU A 99 7.53 -1.13 8.49
N GLY A 100 8.42 -0.82 9.44
CA GLY A 100 9.83 -0.54 9.13
C GLY A 100 10.52 -1.73 8.43
N ARG A 101 10.09 -2.96 8.71
CA ARG A 101 10.65 -4.15 8.06
C ARG A 101 10.21 -4.32 6.62
N VAL A 102 9.19 -3.59 6.18
CA VAL A 102 8.59 -3.69 4.84
C VAL A 102 8.96 -2.49 3.97
N ASN A 103 9.08 -1.31 4.57
CA ASN A 103 9.12 -0.04 3.84
C ASN A 103 10.08 0.99 4.46
N SER A 104 11.16 0.51 5.10
CA SER A 104 12.22 1.39 5.57
C SER A 104 12.80 2.27 4.46
N TRP A 105 12.89 3.56 4.77
CA TRP A 105 13.61 4.57 3.99
C TRP A 105 14.14 5.63 4.98
N PRO A 106 15.39 6.12 4.86
CA PRO A 106 16.39 5.80 3.82
C PRO A 106 17.00 4.40 3.97
N LEU A 107 17.72 3.96 2.95
CA LEU A 107 18.52 2.73 2.97
C LEU A 107 19.99 3.06 3.23
N ASP A 108 20.68 2.13 3.90
CA ASP A 108 22.15 2.10 3.93
C ASP A 108 22.64 1.41 2.65
N GLU A 109 22.71 2.19 1.57
CA GLU A 109 22.96 1.67 0.22
C GLU A 109 24.35 1.04 0.10
N GLY A 110 25.37 1.66 0.72
CA GLY A 110 26.74 1.16 0.69
C GLY A 110 26.99 -0.06 1.59
N LEU A 111 26.13 -0.31 2.58
CA LEU A 111 26.06 -1.61 3.26
C LEU A 111 25.57 -2.71 2.32
N ILE A 112 24.58 -2.44 1.46
CA ILE A 112 23.92 -3.45 0.62
C ILE A 112 24.79 -3.80 -0.61
N ASP A 113 25.12 -2.81 -1.43
CA ASP A 113 25.84 -2.99 -2.69
C ASP A 113 26.83 -1.85 -2.93
N TYR A 114 27.57 -1.88 -4.04
CA TYR A 114 28.49 -0.80 -4.39
C TYR A 114 27.73 0.51 -4.67
N VAL A 115 28.37 1.61 -4.32
CA VAL A 115 27.88 2.98 -4.48
C VAL A 115 28.88 3.80 -5.28
N ASP A 116 28.40 4.88 -5.90
CA ASP A 116 29.28 5.87 -6.51
C ASP A 116 30.00 6.65 -5.40
N ALA A 117 31.31 6.49 -5.28
CA ALA A 117 32.12 7.11 -4.24
C ALA A 117 32.12 8.64 -4.32
N ASP A 118 31.97 9.24 -5.50
CA ASP A 118 31.96 10.70 -5.65
C ASP A 118 30.67 11.31 -5.09
N TYR A 119 29.59 10.54 -5.09
CA TYR A 119 28.28 10.97 -4.56
C TYR A 119 28.06 10.52 -3.12
N TYR A 120 28.38 9.27 -2.81
CA TYR A 120 28.09 8.64 -1.52
C TYR A 120 29.19 8.92 -0.49
N GLY A 121 30.43 9.11 -0.94
CA GLY A 121 31.61 9.16 -0.07
C GLY A 121 32.25 7.81 0.15
N LEU A 122 33.42 7.81 0.78
CA LEU A 122 34.25 6.62 0.99
C LEU A 122 34.12 6.02 2.39
N GLU A 123 33.82 6.86 3.39
CA GLU A 123 33.81 6.48 4.80
C GLU A 123 32.82 7.36 5.59
N SER A 124 32.46 6.88 6.79
CA SER A 124 31.63 7.60 7.76
C SER A 124 32.18 7.39 9.16
N ASP A 125 32.36 8.47 9.91
CA ASP A 125 32.76 8.42 11.33
C ASP A 125 31.66 7.81 12.22
N GLU A 126 30.40 7.86 11.77
CA GLU A 126 29.23 7.38 12.52
C GLU A 126 28.81 5.96 12.14
N ASN A 127 29.13 5.53 10.91
CA ASN A 127 28.75 4.23 10.38
C ASN A 127 29.96 3.46 9.87
N THR A 128 30.46 2.51 10.66
CA THR A 128 31.60 1.67 10.27
C THR A 128 31.27 0.68 9.14
N LEU A 129 29.99 0.54 8.76
CA LEU A 129 29.53 -0.33 7.67
C LEU A 129 29.18 0.44 6.39
N PHE A 130 29.48 1.73 6.34
CA PHE A 130 29.06 2.66 5.30
C PHE A 130 29.33 2.19 3.86
N THR A 131 30.41 1.45 3.64
CA THR A 131 30.78 0.89 2.32
C THR A 131 31.04 -0.61 2.38
N ALA A 132 30.44 -1.32 3.34
CA ALA A 132 30.72 -2.72 3.61
C ALA A 132 30.33 -3.67 2.47
N ASN A 133 29.32 -3.34 1.67
CA ASN A 133 28.84 -4.11 0.52
C ASN A 133 28.74 -5.62 0.80
N VAL A 134 27.67 -6.02 1.48
CA VAL A 134 27.42 -7.43 1.85
C VAL A 134 27.14 -8.34 0.65
N ILE A 135 26.79 -7.80 -0.51
CA ILE A 135 26.62 -8.59 -1.74
C ILE A 135 27.99 -9.05 -2.28
N ALA A 136 28.99 -8.18 -2.28
CA ALA A 136 30.32 -8.49 -2.77
C ALA A 136 31.20 -9.22 -1.74
N ASN A 137 30.91 -9.06 -0.43
CA ASN A 137 31.73 -9.57 0.65
C ASN A 137 30.98 -10.64 1.47
N ALA A 138 31.45 -11.89 1.40
CA ALA A 138 30.89 -13.00 2.18
C ALA A 138 31.13 -12.89 3.70
N LYS A 139 32.04 -12.02 4.10
CA LYS A 139 32.41 -11.74 5.49
C LYS A 139 32.61 -10.24 5.65
N ILE A 140 32.08 -9.68 6.73
CA ILE A 140 32.26 -8.25 7.06
C ILE A 140 32.67 -8.09 8.52
N MET A 141 33.29 -6.96 8.84
CA MET A 141 33.68 -6.61 10.21
C MET A 141 32.58 -5.79 10.87
N ILE A 142 31.96 -6.32 11.92
CA ILE A 142 31.01 -5.59 12.77
C ILE A 142 31.60 -5.46 14.16
N ASN A 143 31.86 -4.24 14.61
CA ASN A 143 32.41 -3.96 15.95
C ASN A 143 33.69 -4.76 16.29
N GLY A 144 34.56 -4.96 15.30
CA GLY A 144 35.82 -5.70 15.45
C GLY A 144 35.68 -7.23 15.42
N ALA A 145 34.47 -7.77 15.19
CA ALA A 145 34.23 -9.18 14.95
C ALA A 145 33.90 -9.45 13.47
N GLU A 146 34.49 -10.49 12.91
CA GLU A 146 34.13 -11.00 11.59
C GLU A 146 32.82 -11.81 11.70
N VAL A 147 31.85 -11.50 10.83
CA VAL A 147 30.57 -12.23 10.71
C VAL A 147 30.33 -12.72 9.30
#